data_AF-A0A0B8PEE2-F1
#
_entry.id   AF-A0A0B8PEE2-F1
#
_cell.length_a   1.000
_cell.length_b   1.000
_cell.length_c   1.000
_cell.angle_alpha   90.00
_cell.angle_beta   90.00
_cell.angle_gamma   90.00
#
_symmetry.space_group_name_H-M   'P 1'
#
loop_
_entity.id
_entity.type
_entity.pdbx_description
1 polymer ?
#
loop_
_entity_poly.entity_id
_entity_poly.type
_entity_poly.pdbx_seq_one_letter_code
_entity_poly.pdbx_strand_id
1 'polypeptide(L)'
;MGFGRSEHNKRFEHQSAANLAQSLASLEQVLYKPCDLTELAGIIKSQNVTDLYRAFHPGDYEKEALQHLMEIFDLELHTAYSLSLFHEANCHLARKGYQKPSLNLENELKTLPSFAHCPHQMLFRNTLS
;
A
#
# COMPACT_ATOMS: atom_id res chain seq x y z
N MET A 1 1.96 -13.18 -22.31
CA MET A 1 1.17 -11.99 -22.66
C MET A 1 0.68 -11.37 -21.36
N GLY A 2 1.19 -10.22 -20.96
CA GLY A 2 0.75 -9.56 -19.73
C GLY A 2 -0.65 -8.98 -19.95
N PHE A 3 -1.61 -9.34 -19.11
CA PHE A 3 -2.91 -8.68 -19.10
C PHE A 3 -2.69 -7.25 -18.60
N GLY A 4 -2.60 -6.31 -19.54
CA GLY A 4 -2.58 -4.89 -19.21
C GLY A 4 -3.84 -4.53 -18.43
N ARG A 5 -3.73 -3.56 -17.52
CA ARG A 5 -4.87 -3.08 -16.74
C ARG A 5 -6.00 -2.66 -17.67
N SER A 6 -7.21 -3.13 -17.38
CA SER A 6 -8.39 -2.78 -18.17
C SER A 6 -8.61 -1.26 -18.16
N GLU A 7 -9.16 -0.72 -19.24
CA GLU A 7 -9.54 0.70 -19.30
C GLU A 7 -10.52 1.08 -18.19
N HIS A 8 -11.39 0.14 -17.80
CA HIS A 8 -12.25 0.31 -16.64
C HIS A 8 -11.45 0.55 -15.35
N ASN A 9 -10.44 -0.29 -15.06
CA ASN A 9 -9.64 -0.16 -13.85
C ASN A 9 -8.81 1.13 -13.85
N LYS A 10 -8.31 1.57 -15.01
CA LYS A 10 -7.60 2.85 -15.13
C LYS A 10 -8.51 4.04 -14.82
N ARG A 11 -9.73 4.04 -15.39
CA ARG A 11 -10.73 5.10 -15.12
C ARG A 11 -11.14 5.11 -13.65
N PHE A 12 -11.39 3.94 -13.08
CA PHE A 12 -11.76 3.81 -11.67
C PHE A 12 -10.68 4.36 -10.73
N GLU A 13 -9.41 4.00 -10.95
CA GLU A 13 -8.31 4.52 -10.15
C GLU A 13 -8.18 6.04 -10.30
N HIS A 14 -8.25 6.56 -11.54
CA HIS A 14 -8.16 8.00 -11.77
C HIS A 14 -9.25 8.77 -11.02
N GLN A 15 -10.49 8.29 -11.08
CA GLN A 15 -11.62 8.87 -10.35
C GLN A 15 -11.44 8.75 -8.82
N SER A 16 -11.00 7.59 -8.34
CA SER A 16 -10.74 7.36 -6.91
C SER A 16 -9.67 8.30 -6.38
N ALA A 17 -8.58 8.48 -7.12
CA ALA A 17 -7.49 9.35 -6.75
C ALA A 17 -7.85 10.84 -6.86
N ALA A 18 -8.75 11.21 -7.76
CA ALA A 18 -9.31 12.58 -7.84
C ALA A 18 -10.20 12.88 -6.63
N ASN A 19 -11.10 11.96 -6.27
CA ASN A 19 -11.96 12.09 -5.10
C ASN A 19 -11.16 12.16 -3.79
N LEU A 20 -10.09 11.36 -3.68
CA LEU A 20 -9.18 11.41 -2.55
C LEU A 20 -8.46 12.77 -2.47
N ALA A 21 -7.93 13.29 -3.58
CA ALA A 21 -7.29 14.60 -3.61
C ALA A 21 -8.24 15.71 -3.17
N GLN A 22 -9.50 15.67 -3.62
CA GLN A 22 -10.53 16.63 -3.22
C GLN A 22 -10.84 16.55 -1.71
N SER A 23 -10.92 15.33 -1.17
CA SER A 23 -11.15 15.11 0.27
C SER A 23 -9.99 15.63 1.11
N LEU A 24 -8.75 15.39 0.67
CA LEU A 24 -7.54 15.89 1.33
C LEU A 24 -7.43 17.42 1.25
N ALA A 25 -7.79 18.02 0.12
CA ALA A 25 -7.76 19.47 -0.04
C ALA A 25 -8.70 20.19 0.96
N SER A 26 -9.82 19.56 1.33
CA SER A 26 -10.72 20.11 2.37
C SER A 26 -10.10 20.15 3.77
N LEU A 27 -9.00 19.41 3.97
CA LEU A 27 -8.20 19.37 5.19
C LEU A 27 -6.85 20.09 5.02
N GLU A 28 -6.72 20.90 3.97
CA GLU A 28 -5.47 21.59 3.60
C GLU A 28 -4.28 20.63 3.37
N GLN A 29 -4.58 19.37 3.01
CA GLN A 29 -3.59 18.35 2.67
C GLN A 29 -3.44 18.21 1.15
N VAL A 30 -2.26 17.80 0.72
CA VAL A 30 -1.92 17.61 -0.70
C VAL A 30 -1.67 16.14 -0.98
N LEU A 31 -2.34 15.60 -2.02
CA LEU A 31 -2.06 14.26 -2.52
C LEU A 31 -0.92 14.32 -3.54
N TYR A 32 0.24 13.77 -3.18
CA TYR A 32 1.33 13.55 -4.12
C TYR A 32 1.12 12.24 -4.91
N LYS A 33 1.48 12.25 -6.19
CA LYS A 33 1.41 11.08 -7.09
C LYS A 33 2.75 10.91 -7.82
N PRO A 34 3.81 10.49 -7.12
CA PRO A 34 5.11 10.30 -7.74
C PRO A 34 5.04 9.22 -8.82
N CYS A 35 5.68 9.48 -9.95
CA CYS A 35 5.73 8.56 -11.07
C CYS A 35 6.81 7.48 -10.91
N ASP A 36 7.81 7.76 -10.06
CA ASP A 36 8.91 6.86 -9.75
C ASP A 36 9.49 7.08 -8.34
N LEU A 37 10.48 6.25 -7.96
CA LEU A 37 11.14 6.31 -6.66
C LEU A 37 12.00 7.57 -6.46
N THR A 38 12.52 8.16 -7.53
CA THR A 38 13.36 9.36 -7.45
C THR A 38 12.49 10.57 -7.07
N GLU A 39 11.31 10.69 -7.69
CA GLU A 39 10.35 11.73 -7.36
C GLU A 39 9.85 11.57 -5.92
N LEU A 40 9.52 10.34 -5.50
CA LEU A 40 9.13 10.05 -4.12
C LEU A 40 10.23 10.41 -3.12
N ALA A 41 11.48 10.04 -3.38
CA ALA A 41 12.63 10.40 -2.55
C ALA A 41 12.82 11.92 -2.45
N GLY A 42 12.61 12.64 -3.56
CA GLY A 42 12.62 14.11 -3.58
C GLY A 42 11.55 14.71 -2.66
N ILE A 43 10.33 14.16 -2.68
CA ILE A 43 9.23 14.59 -1.81
C ILE A 43 9.60 14.34 -0.34
N ILE A 44 10.03 13.13 0.01
CA ILE A 44 10.45 12.74 1.37
C ILE A 44 11.47 13.73 1.92
N LYS A 45 12.50 14.04 1.13
CA LYS A 45 13.53 15.01 1.50
C LYS A 45 12.98 16.42 1.65
N SER A 46 12.17 16.89 0.69
CA SER A 46 11.64 18.27 0.70
C SER A 46 10.70 18.54 1.87
N GLN A 47 9.97 17.51 2.32
CA GLN A 47 9.00 17.61 3.40
C GLN A 47 9.59 17.22 4.77
N ASN A 48 10.87 16.82 4.82
CA ASN A 48 11.54 16.28 6.01
C ASN A 48 10.72 15.16 6.68
N VAL A 49 10.28 14.19 5.88
CA VAL A 49 9.51 13.06 6.40
C VAL A 49 10.40 12.18 7.26
N THR A 50 9.95 11.90 8.48
CA THR A 50 10.60 10.97 9.44
C THR A 50 9.80 9.67 9.59
N ASP A 51 8.49 9.74 9.37
CA ASP A 51 7.58 8.63 9.60
C ASP A 51 6.81 8.30 8.32
N LEU A 52 6.79 7.02 7.95
CA LEU A 52 6.03 6.51 6.82
C LEU A 52 4.90 5.60 7.34
N TYR A 53 3.67 6.06 7.17
CA TYR A 53 2.47 5.29 7.50
C TYR A 53 1.94 4.60 6.24
N ARG A 54 1.65 3.31 6.34
CA ARG A 54 1.06 2.55 5.23
C ARG A 54 0.03 1.53 5.70
N ALA A 55 -0.89 1.19 4.82
CA ALA A 55 -1.70 -0.02 4.98
C ALA A 55 -0.82 -1.26 4.76
N PHE A 56 -1.07 -2.31 5.55
CA PHE A 56 -0.53 -3.64 5.32
C PHE A 56 -0.96 -4.13 3.93
N HIS A 57 -0.04 -4.72 3.18
CA HIS A 57 -0.37 -5.42 1.94
C HIS A 57 0.28 -6.81 1.92
N PRO A 58 -0.46 -7.90 1.67
CA PRO A 58 0.05 -9.28 1.72
C PRO A 58 0.98 -9.65 0.56
N GLY A 59 1.38 -8.69 -0.26
CA GLY A 59 2.18 -8.91 -1.46
C GLY A 59 3.54 -8.23 -1.34
N ASP A 60 4.58 -8.88 -1.86
CA ASP A 60 5.97 -8.40 -1.77
C ASP A 60 6.34 -7.34 -2.83
N TYR A 61 5.40 -6.90 -3.67
CA TYR A 61 5.70 -6.03 -4.82
C TYR A 61 6.21 -4.63 -4.43
N GLU A 62 5.94 -4.17 -3.21
CA GLU A 62 6.46 -2.91 -2.66
C GLU A 62 7.71 -3.10 -1.78
N LYS A 63 8.13 -4.34 -1.53
CA LYS A 63 9.16 -4.65 -0.53
C LYS A 63 10.53 -4.08 -0.91
N GLU A 64 10.96 -4.30 -2.15
CA GLU A 64 12.25 -3.81 -2.65
C GLU A 64 12.30 -2.28 -2.67
N ALA A 65 11.23 -1.65 -3.16
CA ALA A 65 11.08 -0.20 -3.20
C ALA A 65 11.13 0.42 -1.79
N LEU A 66 10.44 -0.19 -0.83
CA LEU A 66 10.41 0.25 0.56
C LEU A 66 11.77 0.07 1.24
N GLN A 67 12.41 -1.07 1.04
CA GLN A 67 13.74 -1.34 1.57
C GLN A 67 14.74 -0.29 1.07
N HIS A 68 14.72 0.02 -0.22
CA HIS A 68 15.59 1.04 -0.80
C HIS A 68 15.34 2.44 -0.21
N LEU A 69 14.08 2.81 0.05
CA LEU A 69 13.77 4.08 0.73
C LEU A 69 14.30 4.12 2.17
N MET A 70 14.18 3.02 2.91
CA MET A 70 14.69 2.91 4.29
C MET A 70 16.23 2.87 4.37
N GLU A 71 16.91 2.48 3.30
CA GLU A 71 18.39 2.55 3.22
C GLU A 71 18.89 3.98 2.93
N ILE A 72 18.10 4.78 2.20
CA ILE A 72 18.44 6.16 1.82
C ILE A 72 18.05 7.16 2.91
N PHE A 73 16.94 6.92 3.60
CA PHE A 73 16.36 7.82 4.58
C PHE A 73 16.17 7.11 5.91
N ASP A 74 16.45 7.82 7.00
CA ASP A 74 16.14 7.35 8.36
C ASP A 74 14.64 7.50 8.63
N LEU A 75 13.86 6.53 8.14
CA LEU A 75 12.39 6.51 8.21
C LEU A 75 11.90 5.48 9.21
N GLU A 76 11.01 5.89 10.11
CA GLU A 76 10.23 4.97 10.93
C GLU A 76 9.00 4.48 10.16
N LEU A 77 8.91 3.16 9.95
CA LEU A 77 7.83 2.54 9.18
C LEU A 77 6.71 2.06 10.10
N HIS A 78 5.52 2.60 9.90
CA HIS A 78 4.30 2.22 10.62
C HIS A 78 3.33 1.51 9.68
N THR A 79 3.00 0.26 9.99
CA THR A 79 2.09 -0.56 9.17
C THR A 79 0.77 -0.80 9.89
N ALA A 80 -0.33 -0.36 9.28
CA ALA A 80 -1.69 -0.55 9.78
C ALA A 80 -2.38 -1.72 9.09
N TYR A 81 -2.90 -2.69 9.85
CA TYR A 81 -3.69 -3.80 9.32
C TYR A 81 -5.12 -3.36 9.01
N SER A 82 -5.44 -3.20 7.73
CA SER A 82 -6.74 -2.68 7.27
C SER A 82 -7.43 -3.50 6.18
N LEU A 83 -6.83 -4.61 5.72
CA LEU A 83 -7.36 -5.38 4.58
C LEU A 83 -8.38 -6.45 4.96
N SER A 84 -8.50 -6.78 6.24
CA SER A 84 -9.44 -7.77 6.75
C SER A 84 -10.40 -7.14 7.75
N LEU A 85 -11.63 -7.63 7.77
CA LEU A 85 -12.65 -7.22 8.74
C LEU A 85 -12.20 -7.52 10.18
N PHE A 86 -11.43 -8.59 10.38
CA PHE A 86 -10.86 -8.97 11.67
C PHE A 86 -9.38 -8.62 11.69
N HIS A 87 -8.94 -7.97 12.77
CA HIS A 87 -7.52 -7.73 13.02
C HIS A 87 -6.79 -9.07 13.25
N GLU A 88 -5.61 -9.26 12.67
CA GLU A 88 -4.86 -10.52 12.75
C GLU A 88 -4.60 -10.96 14.21
N ALA A 89 -4.24 -10.02 15.08
CA ALA A 89 -4.04 -10.30 16.51
C ALA A 89 -5.29 -10.83 17.23
N ASN A 90 -6.48 -10.64 16.64
CA ASN A 90 -7.77 -11.11 17.15
C ASN A 90 -8.20 -12.44 16.51
N CYS A 91 -7.46 -12.95 15.53
CA CYS A 91 -7.68 -14.28 14.99
C CYS A 91 -7.17 -15.34 15.98
N HIS A 92 -8.11 -16.07 16.59
CA HIS A 92 -7.81 -17.16 17.53
C HIS A 92 -6.90 -18.26 16.98
N LEU A 93 -6.81 -18.39 15.65
CA LEU A 93 -5.94 -19.36 14.97
C LEU A 93 -4.46 -18.94 14.98
N ALA A 94 -4.15 -17.64 14.92
CA ALA A 94 -2.78 -17.13 14.93
C ALA A 94 -2.10 -17.35 16.30
N ARG A 95 -2.88 -17.24 17.39
CA ARG A 95 -2.38 -17.43 18.77
C ARG A 95 -2.07 -18.88 19.14
N LYS A 96 -2.58 -19.86 18.39
CA LYS A 96 -2.40 -21.29 18.68
C LYS A 96 -1.21 -21.93 17.95
N GLY A 97 -0.37 -21.14 17.26
CA GLY A 97 0.76 -21.68 16.53
C GLY A 97 0.34 -22.70 15.48
N TYR A 98 -0.88 -22.56 14.91
CA TYR A 98 -1.26 -23.36 13.76
C TYR A 98 -0.27 -23.04 12.65
N GLN A 99 0.65 -23.99 12.40
CA GLN A 99 1.39 -24.02 11.15
C GLN A 99 0.35 -23.90 10.04
N LYS A 100 0.49 -22.86 9.22
CA LYS A 100 -0.27 -22.67 8.00
C LYS A 100 -0.30 -24.04 7.32
N PRO A 101 -1.44 -24.74 7.19
CA PRO A 101 -1.44 -25.97 6.43
C PRO A 101 -0.92 -25.57 5.06
N SER A 102 0.12 -26.25 4.60
CA SER A 102 0.60 -26.18 3.23
C SER A 102 -0.56 -26.67 2.35
N LEU A 103 -1.50 -25.77 2.08
CA LEU A 103 -2.47 -25.92 1.02
C LEU A 103 -1.62 -26.00 -0.23
N ASN A 104 -1.49 -27.22 -0.78
CA ASN A 104 -1.12 -27.45 -2.16
C ASN A 104 -2.16 -26.72 -3.02
N LEU A 105 -1.95 -25.42 -3.20
CA LEU A 105 -2.77 -24.50 -3.96
C LEU A 105 -2.55 -24.68 -5.48
N GLU A 106 -1.98 -25.80 -5.91
CA GLU A 106 -1.74 -26.08 -7.33
C GLU A 106 -2.97 -26.69 -8.03
N ASN A 107 -3.97 -27.19 -7.30
CA ASN A 107 -5.11 -27.88 -7.92
C ASN A 107 -6.46 -27.14 -7.89
N GLU A 108 -6.63 -26.05 -7.12
CA GLU A 108 -7.93 -25.34 -7.03
C GLU A 108 -7.92 -23.87 -7.50
N LEU A 109 -6.79 -23.37 -8.04
CA LEU A 109 -6.70 -22.02 -8.62
C LEU A 109 -6.93 -21.98 -10.15
N LYS A 110 -7.51 -23.02 -10.74
CA LYS A 110 -7.88 -23.01 -12.17
C LYS A 110 -9.18 -22.26 -12.48
N THR A 111 -9.88 -21.69 -11.49
CA THR A 111 -11.18 -21.05 -11.72
C THR A 111 -11.39 -19.68 -11.07
N LEU A 112 -10.33 -18.97 -10.67
CA LEU A 112 -10.49 -17.58 -10.23
C LEU A 112 -9.52 -16.66 -11.00
N PRO A 113 -10.03 -15.60 -11.66
CA PRO A 113 -9.17 -14.70 -12.40
C PRO A 113 -8.25 -13.95 -11.43
N SER A 114 -6.96 -14.02 -11.72
CA SER A 114 -5.91 -13.24 -11.08
C SER A 114 -6.20 -11.74 -11.23
N PHE A 115 -6.51 -11.06 -10.12
CA PHE A 115 -6.57 -9.61 -10.04
C PHE A 115 -5.22 -9.07 -9.56
N ALA A 116 -4.34 -8.75 -10.50
CA ALA A 116 -3.13 -8.00 -10.24
C ALA A 116 -3.32 -6.53 -10.68
N HIS A 117 -2.72 -5.61 -9.90
CA HIS A 117 -2.65 -4.15 -10.02
C HIS A 117 -3.89 -3.33 -9.61
N CYS A 118 -3.81 -2.54 -8.51
CA CYS A 118 -3.28 -1.15 -8.51
C CYS A 118 -3.29 -0.43 -7.13
N PRO A 119 -2.92 0.88 -6.97
CA PRO A 119 -1.80 1.30 -6.12
C PRO A 119 -2.20 2.28 -4.98
N HIS A 120 -1.18 2.84 -4.30
CA HIS A 120 -1.12 4.11 -3.54
C HIS A 120 -0.61 3.92 -2.10
N GLN A 121 0.66 4.30 -1.88
CA GLN A 121 1.14 4.74 -0.57
C GLN A 121 0.66 6.17 -0.37
N MET A 122 0.03 6.45 0.78
CA MET A 122 -0.41 7.79 1.17
C MET A 122 0.45 8.26 2.36
N LEU A 123 1.20 9.33 2.14
CA LEU A 123 1.93 10.05 3.20
C LEU A 123 1.01 11.10 3.82
N PHE A 124 0.91 11.11 5.15
CA PHE A 124 0.17 12.12 5.91
C PHE A 124 1.13 12.89 6.81
N ARG A 125 0.95 14.21 6.90
CA ARG A 125 1.66 15.06 7.85
C ARG A 125 0.76 15.35 9.05
N ASN A 126 1.26 15.11 10.26
CA ASN A 126 0.69 15.70 11.47
C ASN A 126 1.37 17.05 11.71
N THR A 127 0.62 18.15 11.63
CA THR A 127 1.02 19.44 12.21
C THR A 127 0.25 19.63 13.50
N LEU A 128 0.86 19.23 14.62
CA LEU A 128 0.47 19.75 15.92
C LEU A 128 1.72 20.28 16.62
N SER A 129 1.61 21.56 17.00
CA SER A 129 2.53 22.36 17.80
C SER A 129 2.89 21.74 19.14
#